data_AF-A0A7L6CIM3-F1
#
_entry.id   AF-A0A7L6CIM3-F1
#
_cell.length_a   1.000
_cell.length_b   1.000
_cell.length_c   1.000
_cell.angle_alpha   90.00
_cell.angle_beta   90.00
_cell.angle_gamma   90.00
#
_symmetry.space_group_name_H-M   'P 1'
#
loop_
_entity.id
_entity.type
_entity.pdbx_description
1 polymer ?
#
loop_
_entity_poly.entity_id
_entity_poly.type
_entity_poly.pdbx_seq_one_letter_code
_entity_poly.pdbx_strand_id
1 'polypeptide(L)' 'MKSLITDVIGLTGYGLLTSGFYLQFGLAPALMFSGGLLLVAALAIARRGKRAA' A
#
# COMPACT_ATOMS: atom_id res chain seq x y z
N MET A 1 -2.26 16.19 -14.75
CA MET A 1 -2.91 14.88 -14.58
C MET A 1 -1.81 13.83 -14.63
N LYS A 2 -1.26 13.47 -13.46
CA LYS A 2 -0.19 12.47 -13.37
C LYS A 2 -0.80 11.10 -13.70
N SER A 3 -0.05 10.31 -14.47
CA SER A 3 -0.49 9.17 -15.27
C SER A 3 -1.37 8.17 -14.51
N LEU A 4 -2.67 8.15 -14.83
CA LEU A 4 -3.63 7.14 -14.34
C LEU A 4 -3.15 5.70 -14.61
N ILE A 5 -2.39 5.50 -15.69
CA ILE A 5 -1.81 4.21 -16.05
C ILE A 5 -0.83 3.75 -14.97
N THR A 6 0.00 4.66 -14.45
CA THR A 6 0.97 4.33 -13.39
C THR A 6 0.28 3.97 -12.08
N ASP A 7 -0.81 4.66 -11.75
CA ASP A 7 -1.61 4.37 -10.56
C ASP A 7 -2.31 3.01 -10.66
N VAL A 8 -2.87 2.67 -11.83
CA VAL A 8 -3.50 1.36 -12.08
C VAL A 8 -2.48 0.23 -11.98
N ILE A 9 -1.32 0.37 -12.63
CA ILE A 9 -0.24 -0.64 -12.55
C ILE A 9 0.23 -0.82 -11.11
N GLY A 10 0.37 0.28 -10.36
CA GLY A 10 0.73 0.25 -8.94
C GLY A 10 -0.31 -0.48 -8.08
N LEU A 11 -1.60 -0.20 -8.29
CA LEU A 11 -2.70 -0.83 -7.54
C LEU A 11 -2.78 -2.33 -7.85
N THR A 12 -2.69 -2.71 -9.12
CA THR A 12 -2.69 -4.11 -9.54
C THR A 12 -1.47 -4.85 -8.99
N GLY A 13 -0.28 -4.25 -9.07
CA GLY A 13 0.95 -4.82 -8.51
C GLY A 13 0.86 -5.05 -7.00
N TYR A 14 0.35 -4.07 -6.26
CA TYR A 14 0.13 -4.20 -4.81
C TYR A 14 -0.88 -5.31 -4.46
N GLY A 15 -1.95 -5.44 -5.24
CA GLY A 15 -2.92 -6.52 -5.12
C GLY A 15 -2.30 -7.90 -5.33
N LEU A 16 -1.49 -8.05 -6.40
CA LEU A 16 -0.76 -9.28 -6.68
C LEU A 16 0.23 -9.63 -5.56
N LEU A 17 0.98 -8.65 -5.05
CA LEU A 17 1.91 -8.85 -3.94
C LEU A 17 1.19 -9.34 -2.67
N THR A 18 0.07 -8.70 -2.33
CA THR A 18 -0.77 -9.09 -1.18
C THR A 18 -1.34 -10.51 -1.36
N SER A 19 -1.79 -10.85 -2.57
CA SER A 19 -2.28 -12.20 -2.88
C SER A 19 -1.17 -13.26 -2.82
N GLY A 20 0.05 -12.93 -3.23
CA GLY A 20 1.21 -13.83 -3.10
C GLY A 20 1.53 -14.13 -1.63
N PHE A 21 1.52 -13.10 -0.78
CA PHE A 21 1.67 -13.28 0.67
C PHE A 21 0.54 -14.11 1.27
N TYR A 22 -0.70 -13.92 0.80
CA TYR A 22 -1.84 -14.71 1.22
C TYR A 22 -1.66 -16.20 0.88
N LEU A 23 -1.21 -16.50 -0.34
CA LEU A 23 -1.03 -17.88 -0.80
C LEU A 23 0.14 -18.58 -0.08
N GLN A 24 1.21 -17.86 0.24
CA GLN A 24 2.42 -18.45 0.81
C GLN A 24 2.37 -18.55 2.35
N PHE A 25 1.84 -17.53 3.03
CA PHE A 25 1.91 -17.41 4.49
C PHE A 25 0.53 -17.40 5.15
N GLY A 26 -0.55 -17.41 4.37
CA GLY A 26 -1.92 -17.37 4.85
C GLY A 26 -2.45 -15.95 5.08
N LEU A 27 -3.66 -15.87 5.64
CA LEU A 27 -4.39 -14.62 5.81
C LEU A 27 -3.72 -13.63 6.76
N ALA A 28 -3.27 -14.12 7.92
CA ALA A 28 -2.79 -13.23 8.99
C ALA A 28 -1.51 -12.46 8.59
N PRO A 29 -0.47 -13.07 8.00
CA PRO A 29 0.74 -12.34 7.58
C PRO A 29 0.46 -11.36 6.43
N ALA A 30 -0.44 -11.70 5.51
CA ALA A 30 -0.85 -10.82 4.42
C ALA A 30 -1.53 -9.54 4.95
N LEU A 31 -2.46 -9.68 5.91
CA LEU A 31 -3.12 -8.55 6.55
C LEU A 31 -2.16 -7.69 7.38
N MET A 32 -1.24 -8.32 8.12
CA MET A 32 -0.22 -7.60 8.90
C MET A 32 0.69 -6.77 7.99
N PHE A 33 1.19 -7.35 6.90
CA PHE A 33 2.07 -6.67 5.96
C PHE A 33 1.37 -5.50 5.25
N SER A 34 0.19 -5.76 4.67
CA SER A 34 -0.57 -4.75 3.93
C SER A 34 -1.10 -3.65 4.86
N GLY A 35 -1.57 -3.99 6.05
CA GLY A 35 -1.98 -3.04 7.09
C GLY A 35 -0.82 -2.16 7.57
N GLY A 36 0.37 -2.74 7.77
CA GLY A 36 1.58 -1.99 8.11
C GLY A 36 1.96 -0.97 7.02
N LEU A 37 1.88 -1.38 5.75
CA LEU A 37 2.11 -0.50 4.60
C LEU A 37 1.12 0.68 4.56
N LEU A 38 -0.18 0.41 4.78
CA LEU A 38 -1.21 1.45 4.85
C LEU A 38 -0.97 2.42 6.01
N LEU A 39 -0.55 1.92 7.17
CA LEU A 39 -0.22 2.75 8.32
C LEU A 39 0.97 3.68 8.01
N VAL A 40 2.05 3.17 7.42
CA VAL A 40 3.20 3.98 7.02
C VAL A 40 2.81 5.03 5.99
N ALA A 41 1.96 4.69 5.03
CA ALA A 41 1.44 5.64 4.03
C ALA A 41 0.61 6.75 4.70
N ALA A 42 -0.30 6.41 5.62
CA ALA A 42 -1.09 7.37 6.37
C ALA A 42 -0.21 8.32 7.18
N LEU A 43 0.82 7.80 7.86
CA LEU A 43 1.80 8.61 8.59
C LEU A 43 2.60 9.52 7.65
N ALA A 44 3.03 9.04 6.49
CA ALA A 44 3.74 9.85 5.51
C ALA A 44 2.87 11.01 4.98
N ILE A 45 1.59 10.74 4.70
CA ILE A 45 0.60 11.75 4.30
C ILE A 45 0.40 12.78 5.42
N ALA A 46 0.20 12.34 6.67
CA ALA A 46 0.03 13.23 7.82
C ALA A 46 1.27 14.10 8.08
N ARG A 47 2.48 13.54 7.96
CA ARG A 47 3.75 14.29 8.11
C ARG A 47 3.94 15.33 7.00
N ARG A 48 3.49 15.02 5.78
CA ARG A 48 3.55 15.95 4.64
C ARG A 48 2.51 17.07 4.76
N GLY A 49 1.32 16.77 5.28
CA GLY A 49 0.30 17.78 5.64
C GLY A 49 0.77 18.77 6.70
N LYS A 50 1.53 18.32 7.72
CA LYS A 50 2.15 19.22 8.72
C LYS A 50 3.27 20.12 8.19
N ARG A 51 3.90 19.78 7.07
CA ARG A 51 4.99 20.57 6.46
C ARG A 51 4.51 21.57 5.40
N ALA A 52 3.23 21.48 5.03
CA ALA A 52 2.60 22.37 4.05
C ALA A 52 1.80 23.51 4.70
N ALA A 53 1.78 23.56 6.04
CA ALA A 53 1.19 24.63 6.84
C ALA A 53 2.29 25.50 7.46
#